data_AF-A0A378UE16-F1
#
_entry.id   AF-A0A378UE16-F1
#
_cell.length_a   1.000
_cell.length_b   1.000
_cell.length_c   1.000
_cell.angle_alpha   90.00
_cell.angle_beta   90.00
_cell.angle_gamma   90.00
#
_symmetry.space_group_name_H-M   'P 1'
#
loop_
_entity.id
_entity.type
_entity.pdbx_description
1 polymer ?
#
loop_
_entity_poly.entity_id
_entity_poly.type
_entity_poly.pdbx_seq_one_letter_code
_entity_poly.pdbx_strand_id
1 'polypeptide(L)'
;MITRIEQQISDRLRRGLGRLVRTVKSYNGELDDLPASIHTLPAVWVTYGGSRIDTPSAGQRRYQDQAEFVVMCATRSLRSEQSLRQGGVDWREIGSNDLIYAVRRLLDGQRLGLADSRGLMPKAVRPIVKNTLVQAATLSVVAVEYTLRFDSCPLDNDRYPERTDDPAHPDYLFTKYQGELSEPWPWFEVMDGLIFDPASGANVPLELDLRKDKA
;
A
#
# COMPACT_ATOMS: atom_id res chain seq x y z
N MET A 1 -7.07 -1.79 -3.85
CA MET A 1 -6.18 -1.86 -2.66
C MET A 1 -4.89 -1.06 -2.83
N ILE A 2 -4.08 -1.34 -3.86
CA ILE A 2 -2.77 -0.70 -4.09
C ILE A 2 -2.83 0.83 -4.06
N THR A 3 -3.75 1.44 -4.82
CA THR A 3 -3.94 2.91 -4.85
C THR A 3 -4.23 3.50 -3.48
N ARG A 4 -5.03 2.82 -2.65
CA ARG A 4 -5.35 3.27 -1.30
C ARG A 4 -4.10 3.26 -0.41
N ILE A 5 -3.27 2.23 -0.51
CA ILE A 5 -2.01 2.13 0.24
C ILE A 5 -1.06 3.25 -0.19
N GLU A 6 -0.89 3.46 -1.49
CA GLU A 6 -0.03 4.53 -2.03
C GLU A 6 -0.48 5.92 -1.56
N GLN A 7 -1.79 6.18 -1.56
CA GLN A 7 -2.37 7.40 -1.02
C GLN A 7 -2.09 7.55 0.48
N GLN A 8 -2.26 6.48 1.26
CA GLN A 8 -1.99 6.53 2.71
C GLN A 8 -0.50 6.76 3.02
N ILE A 9 0.42 6.18 2.24
CA ILE A 9 1.86 6.47 2.33
C ILE A 9 2.09 7.96 2.04
N SER A 10 1.56 8.44 0.92
CA SER A 10 1.72 9.83 0.48
C SER A 10 1.16 10.83 1.51
N ASP A 11 -0.04 10.59 2.04
CA ASP A 11 -0.69 11.46 3.03
C ASP A 11 0.04 11.47 4.36
N ARG A 12 0.59 10.33 4.77
CA ARG A 12 1.40 10.23 5.99
C ARG A 12 2.71 11.00 5.82
N LEU A 13 3.41 10.81 4.71
CA LEU A 13 4.63 11.53 4.40
C LEU A 13 4.39 13.04 4.27
N ARG A 14 3.32 13.44 3.56
CA ARG A 14 2.95 14.86 3.41
C ARG A 14 2.74 15.54 4.75
N ARG A 15 2.00 14.90 5.68
CA ARG A 15 1.76 15.44 7.02
C ARG A 15 3.02 15.42 7.89
N GLY A 16 3.80 14.34 7.83
CA GLY A 16 4.96 14.13 8.69
C GLY A 16 6.21 14.92 8.29
N LEU A 17 6.46 15.07 6.99
CA LEU A 17 7.59 15.84 6.47
C LEU A 17 7.31 17.35 6.53
N GLY A 18 6.03 17.75 6.44
CA GLY A 18 5.63 19.15 6.54
C GLY A 18 6.39 20.03 5.56
N ARG A 19 7.21 20.94 6.09
CA ARG A 19 7.98 21.90 5.26
C ARG A 19 9.35 21.38 4.81
N LEU A 20 9.80 20.20 5.27
CA LEU A 20 11.10 19.62 4.86
C LEU A 20 11.18 19.40 3.34
N VAL A 21 10.03 19.16 2.69
CA VAL A 21 9.92 18.96 1.25
C VAL A 21 8.85 19.89 0.68
N ARG A 22 8.98 20.25 -0.59
CA ARG A 22 7.99 21.08 -1.30
C ARG A 22 6.79 20.25 -1.74
N THR A 23 7.03 19.01 -2.13
CA THR A 23 5.99 18.14 -2.69
C THR A 23 6.14 16.69 -2.25
N VAL A 24 5.01 16.07 -1.95
CA VAL A 24 4.84 14.62 -1.80
C VAL A 24 3.69 14.19 -2.71
N LYS A 25 3.94 13.24 -3.61
CA LYS A 25 2.92 12.75 -4.57
C LYS A 25 3.29 11.36 -5.12
N SER A 26 2.35 10.73 -5.82
CA SER A 26 2.64 9.55 -6.65
C SER A 26 3.62 9.92 -7.77
N TYR A 27 4.52 9.00 -8.10
CA TYR A 27 5.47 9.14 -9.19
C TYR A 27 4.74 9.12 -10.55
N ASN A 28 5.12 10.03 -11.44
CA ASN A 28 4.53 10.19 -12.77
C ASN A 28 5.58 10.45 -13.86
N GLY A 29 6.79 9.89 -13.70
CA GLY A 29 7.87 10.07 -14.69
C GLY A 29 8.81 11.25 -14.39
N GLU A 30 8.89 11.73 -13.15
CA GLU A 30 9.75 12.87 -12.80
C GLU A 30 11.25 12.62 -13.07
N LEU A 31 11.68 11.36 -13.11
CA LEU A 31 13.06 11.01 -13.45
C LEU A 31 13.34 11.08 -14.96
N ASP A 32 12.30 11.01 -15.79
CA ASP A 32 12.43 11.07 -17.25
C ASP A 32 12.65 12.51 -17.73
N ASP A 33 12.16 13.50 -16.96
CA ASP A 33 12.39 14.94 -17.17
C ASP A 33 12.90 15.62 -15.88
N LEU A 34 14.17 15.36 -15.57
CA LEU A 34 14.86 15.99 -14.44
C LEU A 34 14.92 17.53 -14.55
N PRO A 35 15.16 18.15 -15.73
CA PRO A 35 15.13 19.61 -15.88
C PRO A 35 13.80 20.24 -15.47
N ALA A 36 12.65 19.65 -15.80
CA ALA A 36 11.37 20.18 -15.32
C ALA A 36 11.16 19.95 -13.82
N SER A 37 11.57 18.78 -13.33
CA SER A 37 11.34 18.35 -11.94
C SER A 37 12.20 19.09 -10.92
N ILE A 38 13.35 19.63 -11.32
CA ILE A 38 14.33 20.25 -10.41
C ILE A 38 13.76 21.41 -9.58
N HIS A 39 12.81 22.16 -10.13
CA HIS A 39 12.18 23.30 -9.45
C HIS A 39 11.25 22.88 -8.30
N THR A 40 10.83 21.60 -8.29
CA THR A 40 9.98 21.02 -7.23
C THR A 40 10.80 20.44 -6.09
N LEU A 41 12.13 20.39 -6.19
CA LEU A 41 12.99 19.80 -5.17
C LEU A 41 13.25 20.76 -3.98
N PRO A 42 13.34 20.24 -2.73
CA PRO A 42 13.28 18.83 -2.34
C PRO A 42 11.87 18.21 -2.45
N ALA A 43 11.78 16.96 -2.92
CA ALA A 43 10.52 16.26 -3.16
C ALA A 43 10.60 14.78 -2.75
N VAL A 44 9.43 14.20 -2.47
CA VAL A 44 9.28 12.75 -2.30
C VAL A 44 8.22 12.22 -3.26
N TRP A 45 8.57 11.14 -3.97
CA TRP A 45 7.66 10.47 -4.89
C TRP A 45 7.43 9.03 -4.44
N VAL A 46 6.19 8.57 -4.50
CA VAL A 46 5.80 7.20 -4.11
C VAL A 46 5.34 6.43 -5.33
N THR A 47 5.75 5.19 -5.48
CA THR A 47 5.28 4.32 -6.55
C THR A 47 5.13 2.88 -6.10
N TYR A 48 4.25 2.15 -6.77
CA TYR A 48 4.13 0.70 -6.64
C TYR A 48 5.19 0.00 -7.49
N GLY A 49 5.98 -0.87 -6.87
CA GLY A 49 7.07 -1.63 -7.50
C GLY A 49 6.68 -3.02 -8.00
N GLY A 50 5.42 -3.44 -7.81
CA GLY A 50 4.95 -4.79 -8.11
C GLY A 50 4.67 -5.62 -6.85
N SER A 51 4.17 -6.83 -7.00
CA SER A 51 3.95 -7.76 -5.89
C SER A 51 4.40 -9.17 -6.25
N ARG A 52 4.76 -9.94 -5.22
CA ARG A 52 4.79 -11.41 -5.30
C ARG A 52 3.54 -11.93 -4.60
N ILE A 53 2.92 -12.95 -5.16
CA ILE A 53 1.73 -13.58 -4.59
C ILE A 53 2.15 -14.95 -4.06
N ASP A 54 1.99 -15.15 -2.76
CA ASP A 54 2.23 -16.44 -2.11
C ASP A 54 0.90 -17.17 -1.86
N THR A 55 0.97 -18.49 -1.97
CA THR A 55 -0.11 -19.39 -1.54
C THR A 55 0.20 -19.89 -0.13
N PRO A 56 -0.46 -19.41 0.93
CA PRO A 56 -0.36 -20.02 2.24
C PRO A 56 -0.78 -21.49 2.18
N SER A 57 -0.04 -22.34 2.88
CA SER A 57 -0.37 -23.76 3.00
C SER A 57 -1.64 -23.97 3.83
N ALA A 58 -2.51 -24.84 3.31
CA ALA A 58 -3.71 -25.43 3.91
C ALA A 58 -5.02 -24.59 3.94
N GLY A 59 -5.94 -25.00 3.07
CA GLY A 59 -7.38 -25.10 3.39
C GLY A 59 -8.26 -23.88 3.19
N GLN A 60 -7.72 -22.66 3.13
CA GLN A 60 -8.51 -21.46 2.85
C GLN A 60 -8.01 -20.79 1.57
N ARG A 61 -8.96 -20.37 0.70
CA ARG A 61 -8.73 -19.60 -0.55
C ARG A 61 -8.17 -18.20 -0.24
N ARG A 62 -7.08 -18.10 0.51
CA ARG A 62 -6.42 -16.85 0.85
C ARG A 62 -5.12 -16.80 0.08
N TYR A 63 -4.95 -15.83 -0.78
CA TYR A 63 -3.64 -15.50 -1.33
C TYR A 63 -3.02 -14.43 -0.44
N GLN A 64 -1.70 -14.47 -0.25
CA GLN A 64 -1.00 -13.42 0.48
C GLN A 64 -0.14 -12.62 -0.50
N ASP A 65 -0.49 -11.35 -0.66
CA ASP A 65 0.27 -10.41 -1.47
C ASP A 65 1.46 -9.88 -0.65
N GLN A 66 2.65 -9.97 -1.23
CA GLN A 66 3.84 -9.22 -0.81
C GLN A 66 4.08 -8.08 -1.79
N ALA A 67 3.44 -6.94 -1.53
CA ALA A 67 3.55 -5.74 -2.36
C ALA A 67 4.84 -4.96 -2.07
N GLU A 68 5.56 -4.57 -3.11
CA GLU A 68 6.72 -3.68 -3.04
C GLU A 68 6.27 -2.24 -3.35
N PHE A 69 6.65 -1.30 -2.49
CA PHE A 69 6.46 0.14 -2.68
C PHE A 69 7.80 0.84 -2.63
N VAL A 70 8.02 1.80 -3.52
CA VAL A 70 9.28 2.54 -3.60
C VAL A 70 9.01 4.01 -3.29
N VAL A 71 9.75 4.54 -2.32
CA VAL A 71 9.70 5.96 -1.93
C VAL A 71 10.99 6.62 -2.38
N MET A 72 10.92 7.46 -3.40
CA MET A 72 12.03 8.19 -3.96
C MET A 72 12.20 9.54 -3.26
N CYS A 73 13.36 9.74 -2.63
CA CYS A 73 13.76 10.97 -1.98
C CYS A 73 14.65 11.77 -2.94
N ALA A 74 14.16 12.90 -3.43
CA ALA A 74 14.85 13.73 -4.40
C ALA A 74 15.29 15.06 -3.78
N THR A 75 16.58 15.36 -3.86
CA THR A 75 17.20 16.58 -3.32
C THR A 75 18.11 17.22 -4.36
N ARG A 76 18.41 18.52 -4.17
CA ARG A 76 19.36 19.25 -4.99
C ARG A 76 20.24 20.16 -4.15
N SER A 77 21.45 20.42 -4.61
CA SER A 77 22.42 21.33 -3.99
C SER A 77 23.00 22.26 -5.05
N LEU A 78 23.13 23.54 -4.70
CA LEU A 78 23.79 24.56 -5.53
C LEU A 78 25.25 24.82 -5.11
N ARG A 79 25.70 24.24 -3.99
CA ARG A 79 26.96 24.65 -3.33
C ARG A 79 28.03 23.57 -3.34
N SER A 80 27.68 22.35 -2.90
CA SER A 80 28.64 21.24 -2.82
C SER A 80 27.94 19.88 -2.71
N GLU A 81 28.68 18.80 -2.98
CA GLU A 81 28.21 17.43 -2.72
C GLU A 81 28.03 17.12 -1.23
N GLN A 82 28.85 17.70 -0.35
CA GLN A 82 28.73 17.48 1.09
C GLN A 82 27.39 18.04 1.60
N SER A 83 27.01 19.24 1.16
CA SER A 83 25.71 19.84 1.46
C SER A 83 24.55 19.04 0.86
N LEU A 84 24.75 18.34 -0.25
CA LEU A 84 23.73 17.45 -0.83
C LEU A 84 23.43 16.25 0.08
N ARG A 85 24.41 15.79 0.86
CA ARG A 85 24.25 14.65 1.77
C ARG A 85 23.74 15.07 3.15
N GLN A 86 24.34 16.10 3.73
CA GLN A 86 24.14 16.55 5.12
C GLN A 86 23.16 17.72 5.26
N GLY A 87 22.71 18.27 4.14
CA GLY A 87 21.95 19.51 4.12
C GLY A 87 22.83 20.74 4.19
N GLY A 88 22.20 21.89 3.97
CA GLY A 88 22.80 23.20 4.06
C GLY A 88 22.46 23.91 5.36
N VAL A 89 22.77 25.20 5.41
CA VAL A 89 22.59 26.03 6.61
C VAL A 89 21.13 26.44 6.80
N ASP A 90 20.39 26.56 5.69
CA ASP A 90 18.95 26.85 5.69
C ASP A 90 18.16 25.56 5.84
N TRP A 91 17.10 25.57 6.64
CA TRP A 91 16.17 24.45 6.80
C TRP A 91 15.54 23.96 5.48
N ARG A 92 15.53 24.82 4.45
CA ARG A 92 15.06 24.50 3.09
C ARG A 92 16.05 23.65 2.28
N GLU A 93 17.30 23.56 2.74
CA GLU A 93 18.38 22.81 2.11
C GLU A 93 18.54 21.45 2.80
N ILE A 94 17.47 20.64 2.91
CA ILE A 94 17.58 19.30 3.51
C ILE A 94 18.50 18.39 2.68
N GLY A 95 19.38 17.65 3.36
CA GLY A 95 20.25 16.66 2.73
C GLY A 95 19.53 15.37 2.37
N SER A 96 20.08 14.63 1.41
CA SER A 96 19.59 13.29 1.05
C SER A 96 19.51 12.37 2.26
N ASN A 97 20.51 12.38 3.16
CA ASN A 97 20.54 11.47 4.31
C ASN A 97 19.45 11.79 5.33
N ASP A 98 19.23 13.08 5.62
CA ASP A 98 18.22 13.52 6.57
C ASP A 98 16.81 13.26 6.03
N LEU A 99 16.61 13.45 4.72
CA LEU A 99 15.33 13.14 4.09
C LEU A 99 15.05 11.63 4.15
N ILE A 100 16.04 10.77 3.85
CA ILE A 100 15.91 9.32 4.00
C ILE A 100 15.57 8.95 5.44
N TYR A 101 16.27 9.54 6.41
CA TYR A 101 16.00 9.30 7.83
C TYR A 101 14.57 9.68 8.21
N ALA A 102 14.11 10.87 7.81
CA ALA A 102 12.76 11.34 8.10
C ALA A 102 11.69 10.43 7.47
N VAL A 103 11.87 10.03 6.21
CA VAL A 103 10.97 9.09 5.52
C VAL A 103 10.89 7.77 6.27
N ARG A 104 12.04 7.17 6.63
CA ARG A 104 12.08 5.92 7.37
C ARG A 104 11.44 6.03 8.75
N ARG A 105 11.69 7.13 9.46
CA ARG A 105 11.10 7.37 10.78
C ARG A 105 9.58 7.47 10.74
N LEU A 106 9.04 7.96 9.62
CA LEU A 106 7.60 8.07 9.40
C LEU A 106 6.99 6.73 8.96
N LEU A 107 7.68 5.92 8.14
CA LEU A 107 7.08 4.76 7.47
C LEU A 107 7.43 3.40 8.08
N ASP A 108 8.63 3.21 8.63
CA ASP A 108 9.08 1.91 9.11
C ASP A 108 8.08 1.36 10.15
N GLY A 109 7.54 0.15 9.89
CA GLY A 109 6.58 -0.55 10.73
C GLY A 109 5.13 -0.03 10.68
N GLN A 110 4.80 0.96 9.84
CA GLN A 110 3.45 1.49 9.76
C GLN A 110 2.48 0.56 9.04
N ARG A 111 1.32 0.31 9.66
CA ARG A 111 0.30 -0.60 9.13
C ARG A 111 -0.70 0.05 8.17
N LEU A 112 -0.75 1.39 8.14
CA LEU A 112 -1.65 2.17 7.27
C LEU A 112 -3.13 1.76 7.38
N GLY A 113 -3.56 1.25 8.54
CA GLY A 113 -4.94 0.78 8.75
C GLY A 113 -5.24 -0.63 8.21
N LEU A 114 -4.23 -1.38 7.78
CA LEU A 114 -4.35 -2.80 7.46
C LEU A 114 -4.12 -3.63 8.73
N ALA A 115 -5.17 -4.27 9.25
CA ALA A 115 -5.11 -5.04 10.50
C ALA A 115 -4.11 -6.21 10.41
N ASP A 116 -4.16 -6.95 9.32
CA ASP A 116 -3.40 -8.20 9.12
C ASP A 116 -1.97 -7.97 8.62
N SER A 117 -1.58 -6.71 8.41
CA SER A 117 -0.24 -6.38 7.93
C SER A 117 0.76 -6.26 9.07
N ARG A 118 1.98 -6.82 8.91
CA ARG A 118 3.12 -6.52 9.80
C ARG A 118 3.63 -5.07 9.68
N GLY A 119 3.02 -4.28 8.81
CA GLY A 119 3.40 -2.92 8.49
C GLY A 119 4.46 -2.86 7.39
N LEU A 120 4.79 -1.64 6.96
CA LEU A 120 5.82 -1.39 5.95
C LEU A 120 7.19 -1.83 6.46
N MET A 121 7.75 -2.86 5.83
CA MET A 121 9.07 -3.39 6.14
C MET A 121 10.09 -2.81 5.16
N PRO A 122 11.09 -2.03 5.62
CA PRO A 122 12.13 -1.51 4.74
C PRO A 122 12.99 -2.67 4.21
N LYS A 123 13.23 -2.70 2.89
CA LYS A 123 13.98 -3.74 2.18
C LYS A 123 15.38 -3.26 1.79
N ALA A 124 15.47 -2.09 1.18
CA ALA A 124 16.73 -1.53 0.71
C ALA A 124 16.66 0.00 0.60
N VAL A 125 17.84 0.63 0.63
CA VAL A 125 18.01 2.04 0.25
C VAL A 125 18.99 2.08 -0.92
N ARG A 126 18.54 2.53 -2.09
CA ARG A 126 19.31 2.50 -3.33
C ARG A 126 19.38 3.87 -3.99
N PRO A 127 20.57 4.37 -4.33
CA PRO A 127 20.70 5.56 -5.15
C PRO A 127 20.25 5.26 -6.58
N ILE A 128 19.35 6.09 -7.12
CA ILE A 128 18.90 6.03 -8.53
C ILE A 128 19.73 7.01 -9.36
N VAL A 129 19.78 8.27 -8.93
CA VAL A 129 20.55 9.33 -9.58
C VAL A 129 21.60 9.83 -8.59
N LYS A 130 22.87 9.81 -9.00
CA LYS A 130 24.00 10.23 -8.16
C LYS A 130 24.64 11.47 -8.74
N ASN A 131 24.56 12.56 -7.99
CA ASN A 131 25.34 13.78 -8.21
C ASN A 131 25.31 14.30 -9.66
N THR A 132 24.15 14.22 -10.30
CA THR A 132 24.00 14.63 -11.70
C THR A 132 23.78 16.14 -11.77
N LEU A 133 24.61 16.84 -12.55
CA LEU A 133 24.47 18.27 -12.76
C LEU A 133 23.31 18.54 -13.73
N VAL A 134 22.27 19.24 -13.25
CA VAL A 134 21.10 19.63 -14.04
C VAL A 134 20.83 21.11 -13.78
N GLN A 135 20.80 21.94 -14.82
CA GLN A 135 20.52 23.39 -14.72
C GLN A 135 21.30 24.10 -13.59
N ALA A 136 22.61 23.87 -13.53
CA ALA A 136 23.53 24.43 -12.52
C ALA A 136 23.30 23.99 -11.06
N ALA A 137 22.50 22.95 -10.81
CA ALA A 137 22.36 22.31 -9.50
C ALA A 137 22.72 20.82 -9.58
N THR A 138 23.37 20.30 -8.54
CA THR A 138 23.64 18.88 -8.40
C THR A 138 22.42 18.19 -7.81
N LEU A 139 21.90 17.19 -8.50
CA LEU A 139 20.71 16.43 -8.14
C LEU A 139 21.07 15.03 -7.62
N SER A 140 20.36 14.60 -6.58
CA SER A 140 20.47 13.25 -5.99
C SER A 140 19.08 12.69 -5.76
N VAL A 141 18.85 11.46 -6.23
CA VAL A 141 17.62 10.70 -5.97
C VAL A 141 17.97 9.36 -5.37
N VAL A 142 17.36 9.06 -4.22
CA VAL A 142 17.55 7.80 -3.51
C VAL A 142 16.20 7.14 -3.26
N ALA A 143 16.05 5.88 -3.67
CA ALA A 143 14.91 5.05 -3.38
C ALA A 143 15.03 4.37 -2.02
N VAL A 144 13.94 4.39 -1.25
CA VAL A 144 13.72 3.52 -0.10
C VAL A 144 12.65 2.51 -0.50
N GLU A 145 13.04 1.24 -0.58
CA GLU A 145 12.16 0.13 -0.95
C GLU A 145 11.48 -0.42 0.30
N TYR A 146 10.17 -0.63 0.23
CA TYR A 146 9.34 -1.21 1.28
C TYR A 146 8.62 -2.44 0.75
N THR A 147 8.42 -3.42 1.63
CA THR A 147 7.49 -4.52 1.41
C THR A 147 6.33 -4.42 2.39
N LEU A 148 5.11 -4.67 1.90
CA LEU A 148 3.89 -4.69 2.68
C LEU A 148 3.13 -5.97 2.38
N ARG A 149 2.68 -6.67 3.44
CA ARG A 149 1.86 -7.86 3.31
C ARG A 149 0.40 -7.57 3.58
N PHE A 150 -0.49 -8.11 2.76
CA PHE A 150 -1.93 -8.14 2.98
C PHE A 150 -2.53 -9.38 2.32
N ASP A 151 -3.65 -9.84 2.84
CA ASP A 151 -4.35 -10.97 2.27
C ASP A 151 -5.30 -10.50 1.15
N SER A 152 -5.39 -11.29 0.08
CA SER A 152 -6.38 -11.15 -0.98
C SER A 152 -7.39 -12.29 -0.92
N CYS A 153 -8.67 -11.92 -1.02
CA CYS A 153 -9.81 -12.82 -1.01
C CYS A 153 -10.36 -12.88 -2.44
N PRO A 154 -10.05 -13.93 -3.21
CA PRO A 154 -10.60 -14.13 -4.55
C PRO A 154 -12.09 -14.46 -4.46
N LEU A 155 -12.77 -14.36 -5.60
CA LEU A 155 -14.12 -14.89 -5.75
C LEU A 155 -14.13 -16.42 -5.63
N ASP A 156 -15.33 -16.95 -5.39
CA ASP A 156 -15.55 -18.38 -5.50
C ASP A 156 -15.45 -18.87 -6.94
N ASN A 157 -15.22 -20.18 -7.11
CA ASN A 157 -15.12 -20.78 -8.44
C ASN A 157 -16.38 -20.49 -9.27
N ASP A 158 -16.20 -20.13 -10.54
CA ASP A 158 -17.25 -19.82 -11.51
C ASP A 158 -18.17 -18.64 -11.15
N ARG A 159 -17.82 -17.85 -10.13
CA ARG A 159 -18.58 -16.64 -9.76
C ARG A 159 -17.96 -15.39 -10.36
N TYR A 160 -18.85 -14.45 -10.66
CA TYR A 160 -18.53 -13.06 -10.88
C TYR A 160 -18.85 -12.24 -9.62
N PRO A 161 -18.33 -11.00 -9.51
CA PRO A 161 -18.64 -10.11 -8.40
C PRO A 161 -20.15 -9.84 -8.30
N GLU A 162 -20.64 -9.64 -7.09
CA GLU A 162 -22.01 -9.20 -6.87
C GLU A 162 -22.13 -7.69 -7.16
N ARG A 163 -23.31 -7.25 -7.60
CA ARG A 163 -23.57 -5.83 -7.82
C ARG A 163 -23.44 -5.06 -6.50
N THR A 164 -22.72 -3.94 -6.54
CA THR A 164 -22.62 -3.03 -5.41
C THR A 164 -22.56 -1.59 -5.89
N ASP A 165 -23.30 -0.70 -5.23
CA ASP A 165 -23.26 0.74 -5.50
C ASP A 165 -22.30 1.49 -4.55
N ASP A 166 -21.72 0.80 -3.56
CA ASP A 166 -20.77 1.39 -2.60
C ASP A 166 -19.36 1.51 -3.20
N PRO A 167 -18.83 2.74 -3.45
CA PRO A 167 -17.50 2.93 -4.01
C PRO A 167 -16.34 2.40 -3.15
N ALA A 168 -16.58 2.16 -1.86
CA ALA A 168 -15.58 1.59 -0.96
C ALA A 168 -15.52 0.05 -1.03
N HIS A 169 -16.54 -0.60 -1.61
CA HIS A 169 -16.59 -2.05 -1.75
C HIS A 169 -15.56 -2.53 -2.80
N PRO A 170 -14.81 -3.62 -2.55
CA PRO A 170 -13.81 -4.13 -3.50
C PRO A 170 -14.39 -4.42 -4.89
N ASP A 171 -15.63 -4.91 -4.93
CA ASP A 171 -16.30 -5.30 -6.17
C ASP A 171 -16.93 -4.13 -6.95
N TYR A 172 -16.92 -2.92 -6.39
CA TYR A 172 -17.46 -1.74 -7.06
C TYR A 172 -16.79 -1.46 -8.41
N LEU A 173 -15.52 -1.84 -8.55
CA LEU A 173 -14.78 -1.74 -9.80
C LEU A 173 -15.56 -2.38 -10.96
N PHE A 174 -16.14 -3.55 -10.74
CA PHE A 174 -16.83 -4.31 -11.77
C PHE A 174 -18.20 -3.73 -12.09
N THR A 175 -18.90 -3.18 -11.09
CA THR A 175 -20.14 -2.43 -11.34
C THR A 175 -19.86 -1.14 -12.12
N LYS A 176 -18.84 -0.37 -11.71
CA LYS A 176 -18.43 0.89 -12.34
C LYS A 176 -18.08 0.73 -13.83
N TYR A 177 -17.36 -0.34 -14.16
CA TYR A 177 -16.90 -0.61 -15.52
C TYR A 177 -17.81 -1.58 -16.28
N GLN A 178 -19.02 -1.85 -15.79
CA GLN A 178 -20.05 -2.67 -16.45
C GLN A 178 -19.55 -4.09 -16.83
N GLY A 179 -18.83 -4.73 -15.91
CA GLY A 179 -18.44 -6.13 -16.04
C GLY A 179 -19.63 -7.08 -15.87
N GLU A 180 -19.41 -8.37 -16.14
CA GLU A 180 -20.36 -9.42 -15.80
C GLU A 180 -20.47 -9.54 -14.27
N LEU A 181 -21.70 -9.71 -13.77
CA LEU A 181 -22.02 -9.75 -12.34
C LEU A 181 -22.83 -11.00 -12.04
N SER A 182 -22.60 -11.60 -10.88
CA SER A 182 -23.45 -12.69 -10.37
C SER A 182 -24.62 -12.14 -9.57
N GLU A 183 -25.73 -12.88 -9.60
CA GLU A 183 -26.80 -12.69 -8.62
C GLU A 183 -26.27 -12.91 -7.20
N PRO A 184 -26.81 -12.21 -6.19
CA PRO A 184 -26.45 -12.43 -4.80
C PRO A 184 -26.60 -13.89 -4.39
N TRP A 185 -25.78 -14.35 -3.45
CA TRP A 185 -26.01 -15.65 -2.83
C TRP A 185 -27.45 -15.75 -2.30
N PRO A 186 -28.11 -16.91 -2.44
CA PRO A 186 -29.39 -17.14 -1.80
C PRO A 186 -29.28 -16.88 -0.31
N TRP A 187 -30.37 -16.41 0.27
CA TRP A 187 -30.44 -16.20 1.72
C TRP A 187 -30.12 -17.49 2.47
N PHE A 188 -29.48 -17.38 3.63
CA PHE A 188 -29.23 -18.53 4.49
C PHE A 188 -30.55 -19.02 5.09
N GLU A 189 -31.02 -20.19 4.66
CA GLU A 189 -32.33 -20.69 5.04
C GLU A 189 -32.29 -21.76 6.13
N VAL A 190 -31.32 -22.67 6.08
CA VAL A 190 -31.29 -23.86 6.94
C VAL A 190 -29.86 -24.18 7.39
N MET A 191 -29.72 -24.59 8.65
CA MET A 191 -28.49 -25.16 9.22
C MET A 191 -28.80 -26.50 9.87
N ASP A 192 -28.11 -27.55 9.44
CA ASP A 192 -28.11 -28.85 10.10
C ASP A 192 -26.70 -29.15 10.64
N GLY A 193 -26.63 -29.71 11.83
CA GLY A 193 -25.37 -30.04 12.49
C GLY A 193 -25.51 -31.01 13.64
N LEU A 194 -24.39 -31.32 14.27
CA LEU A 194 -24.32 -32.15 15.47
C LEU A 194 -23.42 -31.44 16.49
N ILE A 195 -23.95 -31.25 17.69
CA ILE A 195 -23.18 -30.75 18.84
C ILE A 195 -22.62 -31.98 19.56
N PHE A 196 -21.30 -32.03 19.70
CA PHE A 196 -20.61 -33.13 20.39
C PHE A 196 -20.04 -32.65 21.73
N ASP A 197 -20.22 -33.45 22.77
CA ASP A 197 -19.46 -33.31 24.01
C ASP A 197 -18.11 -34.05 23.87
N PRO A 198 -16.98 -33.33 23.87
CA PRO A 198 -15.66 -33.94 23.69
C PRO A 198 -15.22 -34.85 24.84
N ALA A 199 -15.83 -34.73 26.03
CA ALA A 199 -15.46 -35.52 27.21
C ALA A 199 -16.24 -36.84 27.31
N SER A 200 -17.53 -36.82 26.99
CA SER A 200 -18.41 -38.01 27.10
C SER A 200 -18.67 -38.70 25.76
N GLY A 201 -18.40 -38.05 24.63
CA GLY A 201 -18.74 -38.53 23.29
C GLY A 201 -20.23 -38.48 22.97
N ALA A 202 -21.06 -37.93 23.88
CA ALA A 202 -22.48 -37.69 23.61
C ALA A 202 -22.65 -36.68 22.48
N ASN A 203 -23.71 -36.84 21.68
CA ASN A 203 -24.06 -35.89 20.63
C ASN A 203 -25.54 -35.56 20.62
N VAL A 204 -25.86 -34.34 20.17
CA VAL A 204 -27.22 -33.84 20.02
C VAL A 204 -27.34 -33.19 18.63
N PRO A 205 -28.35 -33.55 17.82
CA PRO A 205 -28.56 -32.89 16.53
C PRO A 205 -28.97 -31.43 16.73
N LEU A 206 -28.49 -30.56 15.84
CA LEU A 206 -28.84 -29.15 15.74
C LEU A 206 -29.53 -28.95 14.38
N GLU A 207 -30.79 -28.52 14.41
CA GLU A 207 -31.57 -28.16 13.22
C GLU A 207 -32.08 -26.73 13.42
N LEU A 208 -31.73 -25.83 12.51
CA LEU A 208 -32.18 -24.43 12.48
C LEU A 208 -32.79 -24.16 11.12
N ASP A 209 -34.09 -23.87 11.07
CA ASP A 209 -34.81 -23.54 9.83
C ASP A 209 -35.41 -22.13 9.95
N LEU A 210 -34.75 -21.16 9.31
CA LEU A 210 -35.13 -19.74 9.32
C LEU A 210 -36.31 -19.43 8.39
N ARG A 211 -36.79 -20.40 7.61
CA ARG A 211 -37.98 -20.22 6.76
C ARG A 211 -39.26 -20.20 7.60
N LYS A 212 -39.23 -20.79 8.80
CA LYS A 212 -40.41 -21.00 9.65
C LYS A 212 -40.87 -19.77 10.45
N ASP A 213 -40.05 -18.72 10.53
CA ASP A 213 -40.38 -17.49 11.29
C ASP A 213 -41.10 -16.40 10.47
N LYS A 214 -41.47 -16.69 9.22
CA LYS A 214 -42.38 -15.82 8.44
C LYS A 214 -43.84 -16.24 8.69
N ALA A 215 -44.37 -15.88 9.86
CA ALA A 215 -45.82 -15.89 10.14
C ALA A 215 -46.39 -14.48 10.05
#